data_AF-A0A1C6J5P8-F1
#
_entry.id   AF-A0A1C6J5P8-F1
#
_cell.length_a   1.000
_cell.length_b   1.000
_cell.length_c   1.000
_cell.angle_alpha   90.00
_cell.angle_beta   90.00
_cell.angle_gamma   90.00
#
_symmetry.space_group_name_H-M   'P 1'
#
loop_
_entity.id
_entity.type
_entity.pdbx_description
1 polymer ?
#
loop_
_entity_poly.entity_id
_entity_poly.type
_entity_poly.pdbx_seq_one_letter_code
_entity_poly.pdbx_strand_id
1 'polypeptide(L)'
;MKYTEKLNLKKPEEEDFISVSDYTDNMEIIDQAVTDASQKADDAASAAAGAATAARNAQAAAKGATGSAQSAIKAADEAKKVADANSTELKNKVPVEKGKGLSECNYTKEEKNKLAGIQTMQGTDGEENGKEGLVPAPEADDAGSFLHSSGTWSPIWLEYVTAARLMKVAWNGGSSAVIIPEANTGNAGLMPASMYDRMRTIQSIDGVDFSGTETVSHYAVCDTSGATTAKAVTITGFKLIAGARITVRFNYANTATNPTLNVNATGAKPIYYKNSNIPAELIEQYTVLELVYSGSYWYVVGNMNILTKGDSISVECFTAGYVTSMGQEVQFCIPVSTPIVGCSSVKIESATGLQIRQNGNYVYGGNASTLVAASSYRGVINRNMVSVAATMPNTTNAVNNAPCGVRAALKLTFS
;
A
#
# COMPACT_ATOMS: atom_id res chain seq x y z
N MET A 1 130.04 -54.43 54.55
CA MET A 1 128.59 -54.29 54.80
C MET A 1 127.83 -55.00 53.68
N LYS A 2 126.90 -55.93 54.00
CA LYS A 2 126.09 -56.67 53.01
C LYS A 2 124.64 -56.16 53.02
N TYR A 3 123.92 -56.35 51.91
CA TYR A 3 122.51 -55.99 51.79
C TYR A 3 121.62 -57.21 51.52
N THR A 4 120.32 -57.12 51.83
CA THR A 4 119.32 -58.15 51.43
C THR A 4 118.91 -57.96 49.97
N GLU A 5 118.67 -59.03 49.22
CA GLU A 5 118.39 -58.92 47.78
C GLU A 5 117.08 -58.21 47.43
N LYS A 6 116.02 -58.41 48.23
CA LYS A 6 114.67 -57.93 47.87
C LYS A 6 114.39 -56.50 48.31
N LEU A 7 114.83 -56.15 49.51
CA LEU A 7 114.55 -54.86 50.15
C LEU A 7 115.81 -54.04 50.37
N ASN A 8 116.97 -54.52 49.93
CA ASN A 8 118.26 -53.83 50.07
C ASN A 8 118.54 -53.33 51.50
N LEU A 9 118.19 -54.15 52.49
CA LEU A 9 118.36 -53.83 53.91
C LEU A 9 119.80 -54.11 54.34
N LYS A 10 120.41 -53.19 55.09
CA LYS A 10 121.77 -53.34 55.63
C LYS A 10 121.82 -54.49 56.64
N LYS A 11 122.81 -55.39 56.51
CA LYS A 11 123.08 -56.47 57.48
C LYS A 11 124.58 -56.54 57.82
N PRO A 12 124.95 -57.02 59.02
CA PRO A 12 126.33 -57.08 59.45
C PRO A 12 127.08 -58.20 58.73
N GLU A 13 128.40 -58.07 58.64
CA GLU A 13 129.30 -59.20 58.35
C GLU A 13 129.55 -59.99 59.65
N GLU A 14 130.11 -61.21 59.58
CA GLU A 14 130.11 -62.19 60.69
C GLU A 14 130.66 -61.68 62.05
N GLU A 15 131.39 -60.55 62.05
CA GLU A 15 132.01 -59.94 63.22
C GLU A 15 131.59 -58.46 63.47
N ASP A 16 130.66 -57.89 62.69
CA ASP A 16 130.23 -56.49 62.78
C ASP A 16 128.93 -56.31 63.58
N PHE A 17 128.85 -55.26 64.40
CA PHE A 17 127.61 -54.84 65.07
C PHE A 17 126.84 -53.82 64.21
N ILE A 18 125.52 -53.98 64.10
CA ILE A 18 124.65 -53.02 63.41
C ILE A 18 124.48 -51.77 64.28
N SER A 19 124.61 -50.58 63.68
CA SER A 19 124.34 -49.31 64.36
C SER A 19 122.84 -49.06 64.49
N VAL A 20 122.42 -48.29 65.52
CA VAL A 20 120.99 -47.92 65.69
C VAL A 20 120.45 -47.20 64.45
N SER A 21 121.26 -46.38 63.77
CA SER A 21 120.86 -45.70 62.52
C SER A 21 120.57 -46.69 61.38
N ASP A 22 121.35 -47.75 61.25
CA ASP A 22 121.11 -48.75 60.20
C ASP A 22 119.81 -49.54 60.46
N TYR A 23 119.45 -49.76 61.73
CA TYR A 23 118.15 -50.32 62.08
C TYR A 23 117.00 -49.37 61.72
N THR A 24 117.14 -48.08 62.00
CA THR A 24 116.14 -47.07 61.64
C THR A 24 115.96 -46.99 60.13
N ASP A 25 117.04 -46.88 59.36
CA ASP A 25 117.00 -46.86 57.88
C ASP A 25 116.31 -48.13 57.34
N ASN A 26 116.67 -49.30 57.87
CA ASN A 26 116.04 -50.56 57.45
C ASN A 26 114.55 -50.61 57.80
N MET A 27 114.16 -50.08 58.96
CA MET A 27 112.76 -50.01 59.36
C MET A 27 111.96 -49.06 58.48
N GLU A 28 112.51 -47.90 58.08
CA GLU A 28 111.85 -47.00 57.12
C GLU A 28 111.66 -47.66 55.75
N ILE A 29 112.67 -48.39 55.26
CA ILE A 29 112.57 -49.13 53.98
C ILE A 29 111.48 -50.21 54.07
N ILE A 30 111.41 -50.94 55.20
CA ILE A 30 110.38 -51.95 55.42
C ILE A 30 109.00 -51.29 55.49
N ASP A 31 108.85 -50.19 56.23
CA ASP A 31 107.56 -49.49 56.39
C ASP A 31 107.04 -48.94 55.06
N GLN A 32 107.93 -48.35 54.24
CA GLN A 32 107.57 -47.92 52.89
C GLN A 32 107.20 -49.10 51.99
N ALA A 33 107.96 -50.20 52.04
CA ALA A 33 107.65 -51.39 51.24
C ALA A 33 106.32 -52.04 51.62
N VAL A 34 105.99 -52.06 52.92
CA VAL A 34 104.70 -52.54 53.43
C VAL A 34 103.57 -51.60 53.01
N THR A 35 103.79 -50.29 53.11
CA THR A 35 102.82 -49.27 52.67
C THR A 35 102.53 -49.37 51.18
N ASP A 36 103.57 -49.48 50.34
CA ASP A 36 103.43 -49.63 48.90
C ASP A 36 102.73 -50.95 48.52
N ALA A 37 103.02 -52.03 49.25
CA ALA A 37 102.36 -53.32 49.04
C ALA A 37 100.87 -53.27 49.41
N SER A 38 100.53 -52.65 50.54
CA SER A 38 99.13 -52.41 50.93
C SER A 38 98.41 -51.53 49.92
N GLN A 39 99.01 -50.42 49.48
CA GLN A 39 98.42 -49.55 48.47
C GLN A 39 98.18 -50.29 47.14
N LYS A 40 99.16 -51.08 46.68
CA LYS A 40 98.96 -51.92 45.47
C LYS A 40 97.87 -52.96 45.65
N ALA A 41 97.72 -53.54 46.84
CA ALA A 41 96.65 -54.48 47.15
C ALA A 41 95.28 -53.78 47.14
N ASP A 42 95.19 -52.58 47.71
CA ASP A 42 93.97 -51.75 47.72
C ASP A 42 93.59 -51.26 46.33
N ASP A 43 94.57 -50.84 45.52
CA ASP A 43 94.37 -50.45 44.13
C ASP A 43 93.88 -51.64 43.28
N ALA A 44 94.49 -52.83 43.47
CA ALA A 44 94.07 -54.05 42.79
C ALA A 44 92.67 -54.50 43.23
N ALA A 45 92.34 -54.40 44.52
CA ALA A 45 91.01 -54.69 45.05
C ALA A 45 89.96 -53.71 44.50
N SER A 46 90.31 -52.42 44.43
CA SER A 46 89.47 -51.37 43.85
C SER A 46 89.24 -51.60 42.35
N ALA A 47 90.27 -51.97 41.60
CA ALA A 47 90.18 -52.31 40.19
C ALA A 47 89.31 -53.57 39.96
N ALA A 48 89.48 -54.61 40.80
CA ALA A 48 88.67 -55.82 40.74
C ALA A 48 87.19 -55.55 41.07
N ALA A 49 86.91 -54.70 42.07
CA ALA A 49 85.56 -54.26 42.41
C ALA A 49 84.93 -53.44 41.26
N GLY A 50 85.72 -52.56 40.63
CA GLY A 50 85.33 -51.82 39.43
C GLY A 50 84.98 -52.74 38.26
N ALA A 51 85.84 -53.73 37.97
CA ALA A 51 85.60 -54.72 36.93
C ALA A 51 84.36 -55.59 37.20
N ALA A 52 84.17 -56.03 38.45
CA ALA A 52 82.98 -56.80 38.85
C ALA A 52 81.69 -55.97 38.73
N THR A 53 81.75 -54.67 38.99
CA THR A 53 80.61 -53.76 38.81
C THR A 53 80.31 -53.53 37.33
N ALA A 54 81.33 -53.31 36.51
CA ALA A 54 81.19 -53.18 35.06
C ALA A 54 80.58 -54.46 34.44
N ALA A 55 81.03 -55.64 34.87
CA ALA A 55 80.48 -56.92 34.42
C ALA A 55 79.00 -57.09 34.80
N ARG A 56 78.62 -56.73 36.03
CA ARG A 56 77.21 -56.74 36.46
C ARG A 56 76.34 -55.77 35.65
N ASN A 57 76.84 -54.57 35.38
CA ASN A 57 76.15 -53.59 34.54
C ASN A 57 75.96 -54.08 33.10
N ALA A 58 76.99 -54.71 32.51
CA ALA A 58 76.90 -55.30 31.19
C ALA A 58 75.87 -56.44 31.11
N GLN A 59 75.81 -57.32 32.13
CA GLN A 59 74.80 -58.37 32.20
C GLN A 59 73.37 -57.81 32.35
N ALA A 60 73.20 -56.77 33.17
CA ALA A 60 71.91 -56.10 33.33
C ALA A 60 71.43 -55.45 32.02
N ALA A 61 72.34 -54.79 31.29
CA ALA A 61 72.06 -54.21 29.99
C ALA A 61 71.67 -55.28 28.95
N ALA A 62 72.40 -56.40 28.89
CA ALA A 62 72.08 -57.52 28.00
C ALA A 62 70.70 -58.14 28.31
N LYS A 63 70.36 -58.30 29.59
CA LYS A 63 69.04 -58.80 30.01
C LYS A 63 67.92 -57.82 29.64
N GLY A 64 68.16 -56.52 29.82
CA GLY A 64 67.25 -55.46 29.37
C GLY A 64 67.00 -55.51 27.86
N ALA A 65 68.06 -55.63 27.06
CA ALA A 65 67.95 -55.72 25.60
C ALA A 65 67.15 -56.97 25.15
N THR A 66 67.37 -58.13 25.77
CA THR A 66 66.61 -59.34 25.49
C THR A 66 65.12 -59.18 25.84
N GLY A 67 64.81 -58.53 26.96
CA GLY A 67 63.43 -58.21 27.35
C GLY A 67 62.74 -57.28 26.33
N SER A 68 63.44 -56.23 25.89
CA SER A 68 62.95 -55.33 24.84
C SER A 68 62.72 -56.07 23.51
N ALA A 69 63.63 -56.96 23.11
CA ALA A 69 63.48 -57.78 21.90
C ALA A 69 62.25 -58.70 21.98
N GLN A 70 62.03 -59.37 23.11
CA GLN A 70 60.85 -60.23 23.32
C GLN A 70 59.53 -59.43 23.27
N SER A 71 59.51 -58.24 23.85
CA SER A 71 58.34 -57.34 23.78
C SER A 71 58.06 -56.89 22.34
N ALA A 72 59.10 -56.58 21.56
CA ALA A 72 58.95 -56.20 20.15
C ALA A 72 58.40 -57.36 19.30
N ILE A 73 58.86 -58.60 19.53
CA ILE A 73 58.34 -59.79 18.83
C ILE A 73 56.86 -60.01 19.14
N LYS A 74 56.46 -59.93 20.41
CA LYS A 74 55.05 -60.04 20.80
C LYS A 74 54.18 -58.96 20.15
N ALA A 75 54.66 -57.72 20.11
CA ALA A 75 53.95 -56.62 19.46
C ALA A 75 53.80 -56.85 17.94
N ALA A 76 54.84 -57.38 17.29
CA ALA A 76 54.79 -57.72 15.87
C ALA A 76 53.81 -58.87 15.58
N ASP A 77 53.80 -59.92 16.40
CA ASP A 77 52.86 -61.03 16.26
C ASP A 77 51.41 -60.56 16.46
N GLU A 78 51.16 -59.69 17.43
CA GLU A 78 49.82 -59.15 17.67
C GLU A 78 49.38 -58.21 16.53
N ALA A 79 50.27 -57.35 16.04
CA ALA A 79 50.00 -56.51 14.88
C ALA A 79 49.68 -57.36 13.62
N LYS A 80 50.39 -58.49 13.44
CA LYS A 80 50.11 -59.43 12.36
C LYS A 80 48.74 -60.09 12.51
N LYS A 81 48.37 -60.54 13.71
CA LYS A 81 47.01 -61.07 13.96
C LYS A 81 45.93 -60.05 13.64
N VAL A 82 46.11 -58.79 14.04
CA VAL A 82 45.16 -57.71 13.73
C VAL A 82 45.08 -57.46 12.22
N ALA A 83 46.22 -57.45 11.52
CA ALA A 83 46.24 -57.30 10.06
C ALA A 83 45.54 -58.46 9.34
N ASP A 84 45.78 -59.70 9.77
CA ASP A 84 45.15 -60.91 9.22
C ASP A 84 43.64 -60.95 9.52
N ALA A 85 43.22 -60.54 10.72
CA ALA A 85 41.81 -60.40 11.10
C ALA A 85 41.10 -59.33 10.26
N ASN A 86 41.70 -58.13 10.13
CA ASN A 86 41.16 -57.06 9.30
C ASN A 86 41.06 -57.49 7.83
N SER A 87 42.06 -58.19 7.29
CA SER A 87 42.04 -58.75 5.93
C SER A 87 40.90 -59.75 5.75
N THR A 88 40.63 -60.58 6.76
CA THR A 88 39.53 -61.54 6.75
C THR A 88 38.17 -60.85 6.82
N GLU A 89 38.00 -59.85 7.69
CA GLU A 89 36.76 -59.08 7.79
C GLU A 89 36.46 -58.33 6.49
N LEU A 90 37.46 -57.67 5.90
CA LEU A 90 37.34 -56.96 4.63
C LEU A 90 36.92 -57.89 3.47
N LYS A 91 37.48 -59.10 3.41
CA LYS A 91 37.09 -60.12 2.41
C LYS A 91 35.63 -60.58 2.56
N ASN A 92 35.09 -60.52 3.76
CA ASN A 92 33.70 -60.93 4.03
C ASN A 92 32.67 -59.83 3.76
N LYS A 93 33.08 -58.55 3.67
CA LYS A 93 32.13 -57.45 3.42
C LYS A 93 31.63 -57.39 1.98
N VAL A 94 32.44 -57.79 1.01
CA VAL A 94 32.07 -57.81 -0.41
C VAL A 94 32.65 -59.05 -1.10
N PRO A 95 31.83 -59.91 -1.73
CA PRO A 95 32.33 -61.03 -2.51
C PRO A 95 33.21 -60.56 -3.68
N VAL A 96 34.44 -61.07 -3.75
CA VAL A 96 35.40 -60.80 -4.84
C VAL A 96 35.61 -62.02 -5.72
N GLU A 97 36.02 -61.81 -6.97
CA GLU A 97 36.41 -62.92 -7.86
C GLU A 97 37.61 -63.70 -7.31
N LYS A 98 37.60 -65.03 -7.48
CA LYS A 98 38.64 -65.92 -6.96
C LYS A 98 40.03 -65.49 -7.44
N GLY A 99 40.93 -65.20 -6.49
CA GLY A 99 42.32 -64.80 -6.77
C GLY A 99 42.53 -63.29 -6.99
N LYS A 100 41.49 -62.46 -6.83
CA LYS A 100 41.56 -61.01 -7.04
C LYS A 100 41.27 -60.21 -5.76
N GLY A 101 41.85 -59.01 -5.67
CA GLY A 101 41.70 -58.09 -4.53
C GLY A 101 40.64 -57.00 -4.72
N LEU A 102 40.26 -56.33 -3.63
CA LEU A 102 39.28 -55.23 -3.60
C LEU A 102 39.73 -53.96 -4.35
N SER A 103 41.04 -53.72 -4.47
CA SER A 103 41.62 -52.50 -5.03
C SER A 103 41.40 -52.33 -6.54
N GLU A 104 40.95 -53.37 -7.23
CA GLU A 104 40.77 -53.41 -8.68
C GLU A 104 39.29 -53.50 -9.09
N CYS A 105 38.34 -53.24 -8.18
CA CYS A 105 36.90 -53.35 -8.46
C CYS A 105 36.48 -54.72 -9.06
N ASN A 106 37.20 -55.78 -8.70
CA ASN A 106 36.96 -57.15 -9.19
C ASN A 106 35.87 -57.85 -8.37
N TYR A 107 34.71 -57.22 -8.27
CA TYR A 107 33.53 -57.81 -7.64
C TYR A 107 33.07 -59.04 -8.41
N THR A 108 32.38 -59.96 -7.74
CA THR A 108 31.79 -61.12 -8.42
C THR A 108 30.84 -60.68 -9.53
N LYS A 109 30.58 -61.59 -10.48
CA LYS A 109 29.57 -61.37 -11.52
C LYS A 109 28.21 -61.00 -10.93
N GLU A 110 27.87 -61.50 -9.75
CA GLU A 110 26.62 -61.18 -9.05
C GLU A 110 26.57 -59.73 -8.56
N GLU A 111 27.64 -59.22 -7.94
CA GLU A 111 27.72 -57.81 -7.52
C GLU A 111 27.82 -56.86 -8.71
N LYS A 112 28.56 -57.26 -9.76
CA LYS A 112 28.56 -56.53 -11.05
C LYS A 112 27.17 -56.49 -11.68
N ASN A 113 26.40 -57.57 -11.57
CA ASN A 113 25.02 -57.62 -12.04
C ASN A 113 24.08 -56.75 -11.18
N LYS A 114 24.29 -56.64 -9.87
CA LYS A 114 23.55 -55.69 -9.02
C LYS A 114 23.79 -54.25 -9.44
N LEU A 115 25.05 -53.88 -9.70
CA LEU A 115 25.42 -52.54 -10.17
C LEU A 115 24.91 -52.27 -11.60
N ALA A 116 25.08 -53.23 -12.51
CA ALA A 116 24.55 -53.14 -13.87
C ALA A 116 23.01 -53.19 -13.92
N GLY A 117 22.38 -53.72 -12.86
CA GLY A 117 20.94 -53.74 -12.67
C GLY A 117 20.37 -52.44 -12.09
N ILE A 118 21.20 -51.52 -11.59
CA ILE A 118 20.77 -50.16 -11.25
C ILE A 118 20.48 -49.43 -12.55
N GLN A 119 19.20 -49.33 -12.90
CA GLN A 119 18.77 -48.63 -14.10
C GLN A 119 18.62 -47.13 -13.82
N THR A 120 18.79 -46.33 -14.87
CA THR A 120 18.30 -44.95 -14.85
C THR A 120 16.81 -44.96 -14.61
N MET A 121 16.30 -43.94 -13.92
CA MET A 121 14.86 -43.74 -13.75
C MET A 121 14.19 -43.89 -15.12
N GLN A 122 13.31 -44.88 -15.25
CA GLN A 122 12.42 -45.00 -16.39
C GLN A 122 11.13 -44.30 -16.01
N GLY A 123 11.04 -43.06 -16.45
CA GLY A 123 9.84 -42.29 -16.28
C GLY A 123 8.68 -42.79 -17.11
N THR A 124 7.51 -42.25 -16.82
CA THR A 124 6.21 -42.56 -17.45
C THR A 124 5.60 -41.27 -17.99
N ASP A 125 4.88 -41.36 -19.10
CA ASP A 125 4.13 -40.26 -19.73
C ASP A 125 2.69 -40.16 -19.23
N GLY A 126 2.26 -41.00 -18.27
CA GLY A 126 1.10 -40.69 -17.42
C GLY A 126 0.13 -41.83 -17.10
N GLU A 127 0.33 -43.07 -17.60
CA GLU A 127 -0.62 -44.16 -17.35
C GLU A 127 -0.07 -45.29 -16.46
N GLU A 128 1.25 -45.50 -16.40
CA GLU A 128 1.88 -46.50 -15.54
C GLU A 128 2.65 -45.85 -14.37
N ASN A 129 2.85 -46.58 -13.26
CA ASN A 129 3.75 -46.15 -12.19
C ASN A 129 5.18 -46.03 -12.73
N GLY A 130 5.85 -44.90 -12.48
CA GLY A 130 7.28 -44.77 -12.73
C GLY A 130 8.07 -45.83 -11.97
N LYS A 131 9.15 -46.33 -12.57
CA LYS A 131 10.03 -47.30 -11.90
C LYS A 131 11.13 -46.58 -11.14
N GLU A 132 11.48 -47.11 -9.97
CA GLU A 132 12.64 -46.65 -9.21
C GLU A 132 13.93 -46.71 -10.05
N GLY A 133 14.81 -45.73 -9.87
CA GLY A 133 16.07 -45.66 -10.60
C GLY A 133 16.86 -44.39 -10.30
N LEU A 134 18.04 -44.26 -10.91
CA LEU A 134 18.87 -43.07 -10.77
C LEU A 134 18.23 -41.89 -11.52
N VAL A 135 18.02 -40.78 -10.82
CA VAL A 135 17.52 -39.54 -11.43
C VAL A 135 18.63 -38.86 -12.25
N PRO A 136 18.35 -38.33 -13.45
CA PRO A 136 19.34 -37.57 -14.21
C PRO A 136 19.79 -36.31 -13.45
N ALA A 137 21.10 -36.07 -13.41
CA ALA A 137 21.65 -34.84 -12.85
C ALA A 137 21.25 -33.64 -13.74
N PRO A 138 20.94 -32.47 -13.16
CA PRO A 138 20.63 -31.28 -13.96
C PRO A 138 21.90 -30.75 -14.64
N GLU A 139 21.77 -30.37 -15.91
CA GLU A 139 22.77 -29.61 -16.65
C GLU A 139 22.61 -28.10 -16.40
N ALA A 140 23.56 -27.28 -16.86
CA ALA A 140 23.49 -25.83 -16.67
C ALA A 140 22.23 -25.20 -17.32
N ASP A 141 21.80 -25.75 -18.46
CA ASP A 141 20.61 -25.30 -19.20
C ASP A 141 19.30 -25.74 -18.53
N ASP A 142 19.35 -26.65 -17.54
CA ASP A 142 18.20 -27.07 -16.74
C ASP A 142 17.87 -26.10 -15.60
N ALA A 143 18.60 -24.98 -15.50
CA ALA A 143 18.34 -23.95 -14.50
C ALA A 143 16.90 -23.38 -14.64
N GLY A 144 16.05 -23.68 -13.66
CA GLY A 144 14.63 -23.28 -13.64
C GLY A 144 13.66 -24.32 -14.21
N SER A 145 14.18 -25.46 -14.66
CA SER A 145 13.40 -26.65 -15.03
C SER A 145 13.11 -27.54 -13.83
N PHE A 146 12.14 -28.43 -13.96
CA PHE A 146 11.81 -29.45 -12.97
C PHE A 146 11.96 -30.84 -13.59
N LEU A 147 12.33 -31.84 -12.79
CA LEU A 147 12.41 -33.22 -13.26
C LEU A 147 10.99 -33.77 -13.47
N HIS A 148 10.61 -34.00 -14.72
CA HIS A 148 9.30 -34.53 -15.09
C HIS A 148 9.21 -36.04 -14.82
N SER A 149 7.99 -36.57 -14.71
CA SER A 149 7.75 -38.00 -14.48
C SER A 149 8.32 -38.89 -15.57
N SER A 150 8.60 -38.37 -16.77
CA SER A 150 9.25 -39.04 -17.88
C SER A 150 10.77 -39.23 -17.71
N GLY A 151 11.36 -38.69 -16.63
CA GLY A 151 12.81 -38.73 -16.41
C GLY A 151 13.57 -37.70 -17.23
N THR A 152 12.92 -36.61 -17.64
CA THR A 152 13.54 -35.50 -18.39
C THR A 152 13.30 -34.19 -17.66
N TRP A 153 14.30 -33.32 -17.60
CA TRP A 153 14.12 -31.96 -17.12
C TRP A 153 13.24 -31.17 -18.09
N SER A 154 12.24 -30.46 -17.57
CA SER A 154 11.29 -29.70 -18.40
C SER A 154 11.02 -28.31 -17.80
N PRO A 155 10.92 -27.27 -18.62
CA PRO A 155 10.60 -25.93 -18.16
C PRO A 155 9.12 -25.84 -17.76
N ILE A 156 8.82 -24.83 -16.94
CA ILE A 156 7.44 -24.40 -16.65
C ILE A 156 7.23 -23.03 -17.27
N TRP A 157 6.09 -22.82 -17.92
CA TRP A 157 5.72 -21.52 -18.50
C TRP A 157 4.25 -21.19 -18.27
N LEU A 158 3.90 -19.92 -18.50
CA LEU A 158 2.52 -19.44 -18.43
C LEU A 158 1.93 -19.33 -19.83
N GLU A 159 0.71 -19.82 -19.99
CA GLU A 159 -0.07 -19.64 -21.21
C GLU A 159 -1.41 -18.98 -20.90
N TYR A 160 -1.79 -17.98 -21.69
CA TYR A 160 -3.15 -17.47 -21.68
C TYR A 160 -3.96 -18.13 -22.80
N VAL A 161 -4.98 -18.89 -22.43
CA VAL A 161 -5.85 -19.58 -23.40
C VAL A 161 -7.09 -18.73 -23.64
N THR A 162 -7.07 -17.89 -24.67
CA THR A 162 -8.15 -16.92 -24.95
C THR A 162 -9.52 -17.58 -25.12
N ALA A 163 -9.60 -18.71 -25.83
CA ALA A 163 -10.86 -19.41 -26.09
C ALA A 163 -11.52 -19.98 -24.81
N ALA A 164 -10.69 -20.46 -23.87
CA ALA A 164 -11.14 -21.02 -22.60
C ALA A 164 -11.10 -20.01 -21.44
N ARG A 165 -10.50 -18.84 -21.66
CA ARG A 165 -10.33 -17.74 -20.69
C ARG A 165 -9.61 -18.17 -19.41
N LEU A 166 -8.57 -18.98 -19.57
CA LEU A 166 -7.77 -19.53 -18.48
C LEU A 166 -6.34 -18.99 -18.54
N MET A 167 -5.74 -18.81 -17.37
CA MET A 167 -4.27 -18.82 -17.25
C MET A 167 -3.86 -20.24 -16.89
N LYS A 168 -2.94 -20.80 -17.67
CA LYS A 168 -2.33 -22.09 -17.41
C LYS A 168 -0.91 -21.91 -16.92
N VAL A 169 -0.54 -22.69 -15.92
CA VAL A 169 0.85 -23.07 -15.69
C VAL A 169 1.04 -24.38 -16.43
N ALA A 170 1.84 -24.36 -17.49
CA ALA A 170 2.04 -25.48 -18.41
C ALA A 170 3.46 -26.05 -18.27
N TRP A 171 3.57 -27.34 -18.59
CA TRP A 171 4.82 -28.08 -18.76
C TRP A 171 4.63 -29.09 -19.89
N ASN A 172 5.71 -29.72 -20.34
CA ASN A 172 5.62 -30.74 -21.38
C ASN A 172 4.75 -31.92 -20.90
N GLY A 173 3.63 -32.17 -21.60
CA GLY A 173 2.71 -33.28 -21.29
C GLY A 173 1.64 -32.98 -20.25
N GLY A 174 1.56 -31.77 -19.69
CA GLY A 174 0.53 -31.43 -18.70
C GLY A 174 0.34 -29.94 -18.45
N SER A 175 -0.76 -29.60 -17.79
CA SER A 175 -1.01 -28.23 -17.36
C SER A 175 -1.96 -28.17 -16.17
N SER A 176 -1.77 -27.16 -15.32
CA SER A 176 -2.74 -26.75 -14.31
C SER A 176 -3.32 -25.40 -14.70
N ALA A 177 -4.64 -25.25 -14.63
CA ALA A 177 -5.32 -24.05 -15.08
C ALA A 177 -6.10 -23.37 -13.95
N VAL A 178 -6.07 -22.03 -13.95
CA VAL A 178 -6.96 -21.20 -13.14
C VAL A 178 -7.88 -20.43 -14.09
N ILE A 179 -9.17 -20.47 -13.82
CA ILE A 179 -10.17 -19.69 -14.54
C ILE A 179 -10.00 -18.21 -14.18
N ILE A 180 -9.83 -17.35 -15.18
CA ILE A 180 -10.03 -15.91 -14.97
C ILE A 180 -11.51 -15.63 -15.26
N PRO A 181 -12.33 -15.38 -14.22
CA PRO A 181 -13.73 -15.07 -14.45
C PRO A 181 -13.84 -13.69 -15.12
N GLU A 182 -14.46 -13.65 -16.29
CA GLU A 182 -14.85 -12.40 -16.94
C GLU A 182 -16.17 -11.89 -16.39
N ALA A 183 -16.26 -10.58 -16.21
CA ALA A 183 -17.51 -9.93 -15.87
C ALA A 183 -18.47 -10.01 -17.07
N ASN A 184 -19.66 -10.54 -16.83
CA ASN A 184 -20.76 -10.57 -17.80
C ASN A 184 -22.09 -10.41 -17.05
N THR A 185 -23.22 -10.45 -17.75
CA THR A 185 -24.55 -10.22 -17.16
C THR A 185 -24.93 -11.21 -16.04
N GLY A 186 -24.29 -12.38 -15.97
CA GLY A 186 -24.50 -13.41 -14.96
C GLY A 186 -23.29 -13.68 -14.04
N ASN A 187 -22.15 -13.03 -14.24
CA ASN A 187 -20.92 -13.28 -13.50
C ASN A 187 -20.22 -11.96 -13.16
N ALA A 188 -19.85 -11.79 -11.89
CA ALA A 188 -19.12 -10.63 -11.38
C ALA A 188 -17.66 -10.54 -11.87
N GLY A 189 -17.16 -11.56 -12.56
CA GLY A 189 -15.75 -11.67 -12.86
C GLY A 189 -14.95 -11.77 -11.57
N LEU A 190 -13.93 -10.92 -11.44
CA LEU A 190 -13.12 -10.78 -10.24
C LEU A 190 -13.69 -9.76 -9.23
N MET A 191 -14.82 -9.12 -9.53
CA MET A 191 -15.45 -8.20 -8.58
C MET A 191 -16.03 -8.98 -7.40
N PRO A 192 -15.88 -8.50 -6.15
CA PRO A 192 -16.56 -9.10 -5.01
C PRO A 192 -18.08 -9.13 -5.25
N ALA A 193 -18.73 -10.26 -4.92
CA ALA A 193 -20.16 -10.45 -5.15
C ALA A 193 -21.01 -9.30 -4.56
N SER A 194 -20.64 -8.79 -3.38
CA SER A 194 -21.31 -7.66 -2.73
C SER A 194 -21.21 -6.35 -3.52
N MET A 195 -20.11 -6.11 -4.25
CA MET A 195 -19.97 -4.95 -5.13
C MET A 195 -20.75 -5.13 -6.42
N TYR A 196 -20.70 -6.33 -7.01
CA TYR A 196 -21.45 -6.67 -8.21
C TYR A 196 -22.96 -6.53 -7.99
N ASP A 197 -23.49 -7.04 -6.87
CA ASP A 197 -24.92 -6.90 -6.54
C ASP A 197 -25.32 -5.44 -6.33
N ARG A 198 -24.47 -4.62 -5.71
CA ARG A 198 -24.71 -3.18 -5.53
C ARG A 198 -24.72 -2.41 -6.85
N MET A 199 -23.86 -2.78 -7.80
CA MET A 199 -23.82 -2.16 -9.13
C MET A 199 -24.93 -2.68 -10.06
N ARG A 200 -25.36 -3.94 -9.90
CA ARG A 200 -26.43 -4.54 -10.71
C ARG A 200 -27.83 -4.13 -10.25
N THR A 201 -27.98 -3.83 -8.97
CA THR A 201 -29.22 -3.27 -8.45
C THR A 201 -29.37 -1.86 -9.00
N ILE A 202 -30.42 -1.62 -9.80
CA ILE A 202 -30.74 -0.30 -10.36
C ILE A 202 -30.70 0.74 -9.23
N GLN A 203 -29.78 1.69 -9.35
CA GLN A 203 -29.66 2.81 -8.42
C GLN A 203 -30.42 4.00 -9.00
N SER A 204 -31.18 4.74 -8.19
CA SER A 204 -31.79 5.98 -8.67
C SER A 204 -30.83 7.15 -8.43
N ILE A 205 -30.54 7.93 -9.48
CA ILE A 205 -29.83 9.20 -9.38
C ILE A 205 -30.87 10.32 -9.50
N ASP A 206 -31.07 11.07 -8.41
CA ASP A 206 -32.06 12.15 -8.34
C ASP A 206 -33.47 11.71 -8.75
N GLY A 207 -33.85 10.47 -8.41
CA GLY A 207 -35.14 9.89 -8.75
C GLY A 207 -35.25 9.32 -10.17
N VAL A 208 -34.18 9.26 -10.96
CA VAL A 208 -34.16 8.56 -12.26
C VAL A 208 -33.28 7.32 -12.18
N ASP A 209 -33.80 6.19 -12.63
CA ASP A 209 -33.09 4.91 -12.62
C ASP A 209 -31.83 4.94 -13.49
N PHE A 210 -30.70 4.52 -12.91
CA PHE A 210 -29.42 4.29 -13.58
C PHE A 210 -29.18 2.78 -13.68
N SER A 211 -29.25 2.26 -14.91
CA SER A 211 -29.00 0.85 -15.24
C SER A 211 -27.71 0.65 -16.04
N GLY A 212 -27.01 1.73 -16.41
CA GLY A 212 -25.83 1.71 -17.28
C GLY A 212 -26.13 1.38 -18.75
N THR A 213 -27.40 1.19 -19.15
CA THR A 213 -27.79 0.82 -20.52
C THR A 213 -28.42 1.96 -21.31
N GLU A 214 -29.08 2.89 -20.64
CA GLU A 214 -29.70 4.07 -21.24
C GLU A 214 -29.13 5.36 -20.64
N THR A 215 -29.33 6.47 -21.34
CA THR A 215 -28.96 7.80 -20.84
C THR A 215 -29.92 8.22 -19.74
N VAL A 216 -29.37 8.67 -18.61
CA VAL A 216 -30.14 9.33 -17.56
C VAL A 216 -30.41 10.78 -17.99
N SER A 217 -31.69 11.15 -18.11
CA SER A 217 -32.11 12.54 -18.39
C SER A 217 -32.98 13.05 -17.27
N HIS A 218 -32.74 14.29 -16.86
CA HIS A 218 -33.59 15.03 -15.91
C HIS A 218 -34.33 16.19 -16.58
N TYR A 219 -34.16 16.37 -17.90
CA TYR A 219 -34.81 17.45 -18.64
C TYR A 219 -36.09 16.97 -19.32
N ALA A 220 -37.18 17.70 -19.11
CA ALA A 220 -38.43 17.48 -19.81
C ALA A 220 -39.07 18.77 -20.31
N VAL A 221 -39.89 18.64 -21.34
CA VAL A 221 -40.71 19.72 -21.88
C VAL A 221 -42.15 19.47 -21.48
N CYS A 222 -42.80 20.51 -20.94
CA CYS A 222 -44.21 20.52 -20.60
C CYS A 222 -44.99 21.27 -21.69
N ASP A 223 -45.75 20.52 -22.47
CA ASP A 223 -46.67 21.02 -23.49
C ASP A 223 -48.12 21.15 -22.99
N THR A 224 -48.33 21.02 -21.67
CA THR A 224 -49.66 21.20 -21.09
C THR A 224 -50.11 22.66 -21.23
N SER A 225 -51.36 22.88 -21.65
CA SER A 225 -51.96 24.21 -21.75
C SER A 225 -51.78 25.05 -20.48
N GLY A 226 -51.55 26.36 -20.66
CA GLY A 226 -51.38 27.33 -19.58
C GLY A 226 -52.51 27.34 -18.54
N ALA A 227 -53.75 27.13 -18.99
CA ALA A 227 -54.94 27.15 -18.15
C ALA A 227 -55.19 25.86 -17.35
N THR A 228 -54.49 24.77 -17.66
CA THR A 228 -54.66 23.49 -16.96
C THR A 228 -53.84 23.47 -15.68
N THR A 229 -54.46 23.26 -14.51
CA THR A 229 -53.73 23.23 -13.22
C THR A 229 -52.72 22.09 -13.13
N ALA A 230 -53.04 20.91 -13.65
CA ALA A 230 -52.16 19.74 -13.64
C ALA A 230 -51.26 19.72 -14.88
N LYS A 231 -50.00 20.11 -14.70
CA LYS A 231 -48.95 20.05 -15.72
C LYS A 231 -48.39 18.63 -15.78
N ALA A 232 -48.20 18.10 -16.98
CA ALA A 232 -47.71 16.74 -17.17
C ALA A 232 -46.42 16.71 -18.00
N VAL A 233 -45.48 15.87 -17.58
CA VAL A 233 -44.22 15.58 -18.29
C VAL A 233 -43.87 14.10 -18.18
N THR A 234 -43.00 13.61 -19.06
CA THR A 234 -42.54 12.22 -19.07
C THR A 234 -41.03 12.15 -19.22
N ILE A 235 -40.39 11.30 -18.40
CA ILE A 235 -38.95 11.00 -18.41
C ILE A 235 -38.77 9.50 -18.18
N THR A 236 -37.99 8.82 -19.02
CA THR A 236 -37.71 7.39 -18.84
C THR A 236 -37.07 7.10 -17.48
N GLY A 237 -37.58 6.08 -16.77
CA GLY A 237 -37.01 5.62 -15.50
C GLY A 237 -37.27 6.53 -14.28
N PHE A 238 -38.11 7.56 -14.40
CA PHE A 238 -38.42 8.44 -13.27
C PHE A 238 -39.27 7.73 -12.19
N LYS A 239 -38.87 7.93 -10.93
CA LYS A 239 -39.53 7.50 -9.71
C LYS A 239 -39.73 8.69 -8.77
N LEU A 240 -40.94 8.84 -8.27
CA LEU A 240 -41.27 9.90 -7.32
C LEU A 240 -40.83 9.50 -5.90
N ILE A 241 -39.64 9.97 -5.51
CA ILE A 241 -39.07 9.83 -4.16
C ILE A 241 -38.69 11.21 -3.61
N ALA A 242 -38.70 11.38 -2.28
CA ALA A 242 -38.19 12.62 -1.68
C ALA A 242 -36.74 12.85 -2.11
N GLY A 243 -36.43 14.06 -2.59
CA GLY A 243 -35.15 14.41 -3.20
C GLY A 243 -35.09 14.22 -4.72
N ALA A 244 -36.09 13.62 -5.36
CA ALA A 244 -36.13 13.49 -6.82
C ALA A 244 -36.07 14.87 -7.49
N ARG A 245 -35.24 15.02 -8.53
CA ARG A 245 -35.01 16.29 -9.22
C ARG A 245 -35.46 16.21 -10.67
N ILE A 246 -36.00 17.30 -11.18
CA ILE A 246 -36.37 17.43 -12.60
C ILE A 246 -36.21 18.87 -13.06
N THR A 247 -35.71 19.07 -14.27
CA THR A 247 -35.68 20.35 -14.96
C THR A 247 -36.78 20.36 -16.01
N VAL A 248 -37.76 21.24 -15.83
CA VAL A 248 -38.93 21.31 -16.72
C VAL A 248 -38.94 22.65 -17.44
N ARG A 249 -38.95 22.60 -18.78
CA ARG A 249 -39.30 23.75 -19.62
C ARG A 249 -40.80 23.78 -19.86
N PHE A 250 -41.46 24.87 -19.51
CA PHE A 250 -42.89 25.08 -19.79
C PHE A 250 -43.06 25.79 -21.13
N ASN A 251 -43.68 25.15 -22.13
CA ASN A 251 -43.83 25.75 -23.47
C ASN A 251 -44.90 26.84 -23.55
N TYR A 252 -45.76 26.93 -22.54
CA TYR A 252 -46.84 27.91 -22.46
C TYR A 252 -46.78 28.63 -21.11
N ALA A 253 -47.09 29.92 -21.10
CA ALA A 253 -47.26 30.67 -19.86
C ALA A 253 -48.41 30.08 -19.03
N ASN A 254 -48.21 29.92 -17.73
CA ASN A 254 -49.22 29.39 -16.83
C ASN A 254 -50.22 30.48 -16.43
N THR A 255 -51.51 30.16 -16.52
CA THR A 255 -52.60 31.03 -16.04
C THR A 255 -53.44 30.36 -14.96
N ALA A 256 -53.20 29.09 -14.66
CA ALA A 256 -53.89 28.35 -13.62
C ALA A 256 -53.37 28.71 -12.21
N THR A 257 -54.28 28.94 -11.27
CA THR A 257 -53.94 29.13 -9.86
C THR A 257 -53.43 27.82 -9.24
N ASN A 258 -52.38 27.91 -8.40
CA ASN A 258 -51.78 26.78 -7.69
C ASN A 258 -51.41 25.60 -8.63
N PRO A 259 -50.52 25.82 -9.63
CA PRO A 259 -50.18 24.79 -10.58
C PRO A 259 -49.51 23.59 -9.90
N THR A 260 -49.74 22.41 -10.46
CA THR A 260 -49.19 21.14 -9.99
C THR A 260 -48.39 20.48 -11.12
N LEU A 261 -47.40 19.66 -10.79
CA LEU A 261 -46.62 18.88 -11.74
C LEU A 261 -46.81 17.38 -11.49
N ASN A 262 -47.09 16.66 -12.56
CA ASN A 262 -47.17 15.20 -12.62
C ASN A 262 -46.10 14.69 -13.58
N VAL A 263 -45.14 13.92 -13.06
CA VAL A 263 -44.08 13.29 -13.86
C VAL A 263 -44.44 11.82 -14.00
N ASN A 264 -44.45 11.27 -15.22
CA ASN A 264 -44.74 9.84 -15.47
C ASN A 264 -46.04 9.33 -14.84
N ALA A 265 -47.06 10.17 -14.72
CA ALA A 265 -48.32 9.81 -14.07
C ALA A 265 -48.17 9.33 -12.62
N THR A 266 -47.11 9.71 -11.89
CA THR A 266 -46.91 9.37 -10.46
C THR A 266 -47.84 10.15 -9.51
N GLY A 267 -48.69 11.00 -10.06
CA GLY A 267 -49.65 11.84 -9.35
C GLY A 267 -49.22 13.31 -9.36
N ALA A 268 -50.19 14.21 -9.57
CA ALA A 268 -49.94 15.63 -9.60
C ALA A 268 -49.63 16.17 -8.20
N LYS A 269 -48.50 16.87 -8.06
CA LYS A 269 -48.07 17.48 -6.79
C LYS A 269 -47.91 18.99 -6.95
N PRO A 270 -48.27 19.81 -5.95
CA PRO A 270 -48.14 21.27 -6.04
C PRO A 270 -46.73 21.74 -6.35
N ILE A 271 -46.59 22.86 -7.06
CA ILE A 271 -45.31 23.52 -7.29
C ILE A 271 -45.19 24.71 -6.34
N TYR A 272 -44.13 24.73 -5.54
CA TYR A 272 -43.91 25.70 -4.49
C TYR A 272 -42.67 26.55 -4.79
N TYR A 273 -42.78 27.85 -4.51
CA TYR A 273 -41.69 28.81 -4.49
C TYR A 273 -41.71 29.55 -3.15
N LYS A 274 -40.57 29.60 -2.44
CA LYS A 274 -40.44 30.22 -1.10
C LYS A 274 -41.53 29.77 -0.11
N ASN A 275 -41.80 28.46 -0.03
CA ASN A 275 -42.76 27.82 0.90
C ASN A 275 -44.24 28.20 0.69
N SER A 276 -44.59 28.73 -0.49
CA SER A 276 -45.99 28.93 -0.91
C SER A 276 -46.19 28.36 -2.31
N ASN A 277 -47.43 28.16 -2.75
CA ASN A 277 -47.71 27.82 -4.14
C ASN A 277 -47.09 28.87 -5.06
N ILE A 278 -46.43 28.42 -6.13
CA ILE A 278 -45.87 29.34 -7.12
C ILE A 278 -47.01 30.17 -7.73
N PRO A 279 -46.93 31.51 -7.72
CA PRO A 279 -47.90 32.35 -8.42
C PRO A 279 -47.90 32.03 -9.91
N ALA A 280 -49.08 32.09 -10.54
CA ALA A 280 -49.24 31.71 -11.94
C ALA A 280 -48.31 32.50 -12.88
N GLU A 281 -48.16 33.80 -12.58
CA GLU A 281 -47.36 34.78 -13.31
C GLU A 281 -45.86 34.46 -13.35
N LEU A 282 -45.33 33.59 -12.47
CA LEU A 282 -43.89 33.30 -12.42
C LEU A 282 -43.47 32.16 -13.35
N ILE A 283 -44.43 31.47 -13.97
CA ILE A 283 -44.17 30.47 -15.01
C ILE A 283 -44.58 31.11 -16.34
N GLU A 284 -43.70 31.93 -16.89
CA GLU A 284 -43.87 32.54 -18.21
C GLU A 284 -43.64 31.51 -19.33
N GLN A 285 -43.92 31.93 -20.56
CA GLN A 285 -43.65 31.08 -21.71
C GLN A 285 -42.15 30.78 -21.80
N TYR A 286 -41.83 29.50 -21.98
CA TYR A 286 -40.46 28.97 -22.05
C TYR A 286 -39.64 29.10 -20.78
N THR A 287 -40.25 29.40 -19.63
CA THR A 287 -39.58 29.30 -18.33
C THR A 287 -39.07 27.88 -18.10
N VAL A 288 -37.82 27.77 -17.64
CA VAL A 288 -37.21 26.53 -17.21
C VAL A 288 -37.09 26.55 -15.69
N LEU A 289 -37.76 25.61 -15.03
CA LEU A 289 -37.67 25.44 -13.59
C LEU A 289 -36.88 24.19 -13.26
N GLU A 290 -35.88 24.32 -12.40
CA GLU A 290 -35.33 23.18 -11.68
C GLU A 290 -36.18 22.95 -10.42
N LEU A 291 -36.63 21.71 -10.25
CA LEU A 291 -37.61 21.32 -9.24
C LEU A 291 -37.08 20.13 -8.43
N VAL A 292 -37.23 20.17 -7.12
CA VAL A 292 -36.90 19.07 -6.21
C VAL A 292 -38.15 18.64 -5.45
N TYR A 293 -38.48 17.35 -5.47
CA TYR A 293 -39.62 16.84 -4.75
C TYR A 293 -39.31 16.72 -3.24
N SER A 294 -40.12 17.36 -2.39
CA SER A 294 -39.93 17.33 -0.93
C SER A 294 -40.44 16.05 -0.26
N GLY A 295 -41.13 15.18 -0.99
CA GLY A 295 -41.99 14.13 -0.43
C GLY A 295 -43.47 14.55 -0.34
N SER A 296 -43.81 15.81 -0.65
CA SER A 296 -45.20 16.29 -0.67
C SER A 296 -45.50 17.22 -1.84
N TYR A 297 -44.58 18.12 -2.18
CA TYR A 297 -44.69 19.11 -3.25
C TYR A 297 -43.35 19.27 -3.98
N TRP A 298 -43.36 19.89 -5.15
CA TRP A 298 -42.16 20.27 -5.90
C TRP A 298 -41.68 21.63 -5.43
N TYR A 299 -40.42 21.75 -5.05
CA TYR A 299 -39.80 23.01 -4.66
C TYR A 299 -38.96 23.56 -5.81
N VAL A 300 -39.18 24.82 -6.20
CA VAL A 300 -38.33 25.52 -7.17
C VAL A 300 -36.96 25.79 -6.56
N VAL A 301 -35.92 25.33 -7.24
CA VAL A 301 -34.54 25.56 -6.83
C VAL A 301 -34.10 26.96 -7.25
N GLY A 302 -33.43 27.65 -6.31
CA GLY A 302 -32.89 28.98 -6.53
C GLY A 302 -33.90 30.10 -6.32
N ASN A 303 -33.42 31.33 -6.46
CA ASN A 303 -34.25 32.53 -6.40
C ASN A 303 -34.54 33.02 -7.80
N MET A 304 -35.82 33.23 -8.11
CA MET A 304 -36.21 34.04 -9.25
C MET A 304 -35.97 35.51 -8.86
N ASN A 305 -34.97 36.17 -9.46
CA ASN A 305 -34.65 37.57 -9.21
C ASN A 305 -35.66 38.49 -9.92
N ILE A 306 -36.90 38.48 -9.43
CA ILE A 306 -38.05 39.21 -9.97
C ILE A 306 -38.84 39.84 -8.82
N LEU A 307 -39.52 40.95 -9.09
CA LEU A 307 -40.45 41.63 -8.20
C LEU A 307 -41.88 41.25 -8.57
N THR A 308 -42.64 40.85 -7.57
CA THR A 308 -43.99 40.30 -7.73
C THR A 308 -44.95 40.96 -6.75
N LYS A 309 -46.23 40.60 -6.83
CA LYS A 309 -47.27 41.16 -5.96
C LYS A 309 -46.92 40.99 -4.48
N GLY A 310 -46.91 42.11 -3.74
CA GLY A 310 -46.58 42.18 -2.33
C GLY A 310 -45.11 42.51 -2.04
N ASP A 311 -44.21 42.35 -3.02
CA ASP A 311 -42.81 42.75 -2.85
C ASP A 311 -42.71 44.26 -2.68
N SER A 312 -41.72 44.68 -1.90
CA SER A 312 -41.44 46.09 -1.66
C SER A 312 -39.97 46.40 -1.86
N ILE A 313 -39.67 47.50 -2.52
CA ILE A 313 -38.30 48.03 -2.66
C ILE A 313 -38.23 49.45 -2.13
N SER A 314 -37.07 49.82 -1.60
CA SER A 314 -36.73 51.21 -1.28
C SER A 314 -35.82 51.74 -2.38
N VAL A 315 -36.16 52.89 -2.94
CA VAL A 315 -35.41 53.52 -4.02
C VAL A 315 -35.00 54.92 -3.60
N GLU A 316 -33.71 55.19 -3.68
CA GLU A 316 -33.18 56.56 -3.72
C GLU A 316 -32.73 56.84 -5.14
N CYS A 317 -33.24 57.90 -5.75
CA CYS A 317 -32.90 58.25 -7.12
C CYS A 317 -32.76 59.76 -7.33
N PHE A 318 -31.92 60.10 -8.31
CA PHE A 318 -31.84 61.41 -8.93
C PHE A 318 -32.28 61.25 -10.38
N THR A 319 -33.35 61.93 -10.78
CA THR A 319 -33.94 61.78 -12.11
C THR A 319 -34.45 63.11 -12.63
N ALA A 320 -34.69 63.17 -13.94
CA ALA A 320 -35.42 64.28 -14.53
C ALA A 320 -36.92 64.07 -14.32
N GLY A 321 -37.61 65.16 -14.02
CA GLY A 321 -39.06 65.21 -13.95
C GLY A 321 -39.61 66.37 -14.77
N TYR A 322 -40.94 66.48 -14.74
CA TYR A 322 -41.67 67.52 -15.43
C TYR A 322 -42.82 68.00 -14.54
N VAL A 323 -42.93 69.32 -14.39
CA VAL A 323 -43.97 69.93 -13.57
C VAL A 323 -45.20 70.20 -14.43
N THR A 324 -46.38 69.76 -13.98
CA THR A 324 -47.67 69.88 -14.68
C THR A 324 -48.75 70.42 -13.74
N SER A 325 -50.00 70.45 -14.24
CA SER A 325 -51.19 70.74 -13.42
C SER A 325 -51.10 72.07 -12.67
N MET A 326 -50.79 73.15 -13.39
CA MET A 326 -50.62 74.51 -12.84
C MET A 326 -49.55 74.59 -11.74
N GLY A 327 -48.52 73.74 -11.84
CA GLY A 327 -47.43 73.67 -10.87
C GLY A 327 -47.65 72.67 -9.74
N GLN A 328 -48.83 72.04 -9.62
CA GLN A 328 -49.17 71.19 -8.47
C GLN A 328 -48.71 69.74 -8.60
N GLU A 329 -48.30 69.29 -9.78
CA GLU A 329 -47.91 67.89 -9.99
C GLU A 329 -46.50 67.80 -10.55
N VAL A 330 -45.71 66.87 -10.01
CA VAL A 330 -44.39 66.52 -10.54
C VAL A 330 -44.44 65.10 -11.06
N GLN A 331 -44.20 64.94 -12.37
CA GLN A 331 -44.14 63.65 -13.03
C GLN A 331 -42.69 63.24 -13.27
N PHE A 332 -42.33 62.01 -12.92
CA PHE A 332 -40.99 61.46 -13.14
C PHE A 332 -41.04 59.93 -13.22
N CYS A 333 -39.97 59.31 -13.70
CA CYS A 333 -39.89 57.86 -13.82
C CYS A 333 -38.73 57.30 -13.00
N ILE A 334 -38.97 56.14 -12.39
CA ILE A 334 -37.99 55.37 -11.63
C ILE A 334 -37.70 54.07 -12.38
N PRO A 335 -36.48 53.88 -12.91
CA PRO A 335 -36.08 52.59 -13.44
C PRO A 335 -35.89 51.59 -12.30
N VAL A 336 -36.40 50.38 -12.47
CA VAL A 336 -36.23 49.27 -11.53
C VAL A 336 -35.35 48.22 -12.20
N SER A 337 -34.22 47.90 -11.57
CA SER A 337 -33.24 46.96 -12.15
C SER A 337 -33.71 45.50 -12.11
N THR A 338 -34.65 45.20 -11.22
CA THR A 338 -35.25 43.87 -11.08
C THR A 338 -36.54 43.82 -11.91
N PRO A 339 -36.73 42.81 -12.78
CA PRO A 339 -37.95 42.67 -13.55
C PRO A 339 -39.20 42.64 -12.67
N ILE A 340 -40.23 43.39 -13.06
CA ILE A 340 -41.53 43.41 -12.36
C ILE A 340 -42.50 42.53 -13.14
N VAL A 341 -43.02 41.48 -12.50
CA VAL A 341 -43.84 40.44 -13.14
C VAL A 341 -45.19 40.34 -12.45
N GLY A 342 -46.28 40.37 -13.23
CA GLY A 342 -47.65 40.16 -12.72
C GLY A 342 -48.22 41.30 -11.87
N CYS A 343 -47.62 42.50 -11.91
CA CYS A 343 -48.11 43.67 -11.18
C CYS A 343 -48.61 44.75 -12.15
N SER A 344 -49.76 45.34 -11.82
CA SER A 344 -50.38 46.40 -12.65
C SER A 344 -50.36 47.76 -11.97
N SER A 345 -50.11 47.76 -10.66
CA SER A 345 -50.17 48.95 -9.82
C SER A 345 -49.04 48.94 -8.80
N VAL A 346 -48.68 50.13 -8.32
CA VAL A 346 -47.66 50.29 -7.28
C VAL A 346 -48.12 51.31 -6.27
N LYS A 347 -48.11 50.92 -5.00
CA LYS A 347 -48.29 51.83 -3.88
C LYS A 347 -46.96 52.53 -3.62
N ILE A 348 -46.99 53.86 -3.58
CA ILE A 348 -45.82 54.70 -3.40
C ILE A 348 -45.94 55.43 -2.08
N GLU A 349 -44.93 55.27 -1.24
CA GLU A 349 -44.82 55.96 0.04
C GLU A 349 -43.51 56.74 0.09
N SER A 350 -43.56 57.96 0.61
CA SER A 350 -42.37 58.78 0.79
C SER A 350 -41.65 58.41 2.08
N ALA A 351 -40.36 58.10 2.01
CA ALA A 351 -39.57 57.84 3.21
C ALA A 351 -39.19 59.15 3.93
N THR A 352 -38.79 60.18 3.18
CA THR A 352 -38.26 61.44 3.73
C THR A 352 -38.72 62.71 3.01
N GLY A 353 -39.43 62.60 1.88
CA GLY A 353 -39.89 63.72 1.05
C GLY A 353 -39.17 63.79 -0.30
N LEU A 354 -39.49 64.79 -1.11
CA LEU A 354 -38.89 65.07 -2.41
C LEU A 354 -38.07 66.36 -2.36
N GLN A 355 -36.95 66.39 -3.09
CA GLN A 355 -36.26 67.62 -3.41
C GLN A 355 -36.42 67.91 -4.90
N ILE A 356 -37.10 69.01 -5.22
CA ILE A 356 -37.37 69.40 -6.60
C ILE A 356 -36.60 70.68 -6.91
N ARG A 357 -35.89 70.69 -8.04
CA ARG A 357 -35.14 71.86 -8.52
C ARG A 357 -35.57 72.26 -9.92
N GLN A 358 -35.77 73.56 -10.13
CA GLN A 358 -36.01 74.14 -11.46
C GLN A 358 -35.16 75.40 -11.61
N ASN A 359 -34.52 75.58 -12.77
CA ASN A 359 -33.74 76.78 -13.09
C ASN A 359 -32.75 77.21 -11.98
N GLY A 360 -32.10 76.22 -11.34
CA GLY A 360 -31.16 76.45 -10.24
C GLY A 360 -31.77 76.60 -8.84
N ASN A 361 -33.08 76.83 -8.74
CA ASN A 361 -33.80 77.08 -7.48
C ASN A 361 -34.49 75.82 -6.94
N TYR A 362 -34.69 75.79 -5.62
CA TYR A 362 -35.57 74.83 -4.97
C TYR A 362 -37.02 75.32 -5.04
N VAL A 363 -37.94 74.42 -5.36
CA VAL A 363 -39.37 74.73 -5.51
C VAL A 363 -40.19 74.05 -4.40
N TYR A 364 -41.45 74.43 -4.27
CA TYR A 364 -42.40 73.94 -3.26
C TYR A 364 -42.07 74.28 -1.79
N GLY A 365 -41.17 75.25 -1.57
CA GLY A 365 -40.69 75.63 -0.24
C GLY A 365 -39.58 74.74 0.31
N GLY A 366 -39.02 73.85 -0.52
CA GLY A 366 -37.84 73.04 -0.16
C GLY A 366 -36.53 73.82 -0.20
N ASN A 367 -35.46 73.20 0.31
CA ASN A 367 -34.09 73.69 0.17
C ASN A 367 -33.10 72.51 0.16
N ALA A 368 -31.79 72.78 0.28
CA ALA A 368 -30.74 71.76 0.28
C ALA A 368 -30.89 70.71 1.40
N SER A 369 -31.44 71.11 2.55
CA SER A 369 -31.59 70.30 3.77
C SER A 369 -33.05 69.99 4.14
N THR A 370 -34.01 70.69 3.52
CA THR A 370 -35.45 70.51 3.77
C THR A 370 -36.12 69.90 2.55
N LEU A 371 -36.58 68.66 2.70
CA LEU A 371 -37.36 67.92 1.71
C LEU A 371 -38.85 68.27 1.84
N VAL A 372 -39.58 68.20 0.74
CA VAL A 372 -41.01 68.50 0.69
C VAL A 372 -41.80 67.21 0.54
N ALA A 373 -42.68 66.93 1.49
CA ALA A 373 -43.60 65.80 1.38
C ALA A 373 -44.69 66.11 0.35
N ALA A 374 -44.89 65.21 -0.62
CA ALA A 374 -46.04 65.27 -1.51
C ALA A 374 -47.32 64.95 -0.71
N SER A 375 -48.42 65.60 -1.07
CA SER A 375 -49.75 65.34 -0.50
C SER A 375 -50.29 63.97 -0.91
N SER A 376 -49.94 63.48 -2.10
CA SER A 376 -50.27 62.13 -2.55
C SER A 376 -49.36 61.69 -3.70
N TYR A 377 -49.32 60.38 -3.95
CA TYR A 377 -48.63 59.78 -5.08
C TYR A 377 -49.60 58.95 -5.90
N ARG A 378 -49.40 58.93 -7.22
CA ARG A 378 -49.95 57.93 -8.13
C ARG A 378 -48.82 57.26 -8.88
N GLY A 379 -48.89 55.93 -8.97
CA GLY A 379 -47.86 55.11 -9.58
C GLY A 379 -48.47 54.19 -10.64
N VAL A 380 -47.83 54.11 -11.80
CA VAL A 380 -48.16 53.14 -12.85
C VAL A 380 -46.90 52.34 -13.18
N ILE A 381 -47.06 51.03 -13.33
CA ILE A 381 -45.98 50.14 -13.75
C ILE A 381 -45.99 50.07 -15.27
N ASN A 382 -44.83 50.32 -15.88
CA ASN A 382 -44.62 50.15 -17.31
C ASN A 382 -43.34 49.35 -17.54
N ARG A 383 -43.48 48.03 -17.69
CA ARG A 383 -42.36 47.07 -17.71
C ARG A 383 -41.49 47.23 -16.46
N ASN A 384 -40.20 47.55 -16.64
CA ASN A 384 -39.22 47.70 -15.55
C ASN A 384 -39.10 49.15 -15.09
N MET A 385 -40.17 49.94 -15.21
CA MET A 385 -40.19 51.34 -14.82
C MET A 385 -41.47 51.67 -14.08
N VAL A 386 -41.33 52.47 -13.03
CA VAL A 386 -42.45 53.04 -12.29
C VAL A 386 -42.58 54.51 -12.66
N SER A 387 -43.68 54.86 -13.32
CA SER A 387 -44.04 56.25 -13.57
C SER A 387 -44.74 56.81 -12.33
N VAL A 388 -44.20 57.89 -11.79
CA VAL A 388 -44.65 58.54 -10.56
C VAL A 388 -45.24 59.90 -10.89
N ALA A 389 -46.44 60.17 -10.37
CA ALA A 389 -47.01 61.50 -10.30
C ALA A 389 -47.18 61.89 -8.82
N ALA A 390 -46.40 62.87 -8.38
CA ALA A 390 -46.44 63.39 -7.02
C ALA A 390 -47.23 64.69 -6.98
N THR A 391 -48.30 64.73 -6.18
CA THR A 391 -49.08 65.95 -5.95
C THR A 391 -48.42 66.76 -4.85
N MET A 392 -47.93 67.96 -5.15
CA MET A 392 -47.22 68.81 -4.20
C MET A 392 -48.18 69.66 -3.37
N PRO A 393 -47.84 69.99 -2.10
CA PRO A 393 -48.75 70.65 -1.17
C PRO A 393 -48.99 72.14 -1.48
N ASN A 394 -48.17 72.75 -2.33
CA ASN A 394 -48.25 74.13 -2.75
C ASN A 394 -47.62 74.28 -4.14
N THR A 395 -47.49 75.50 -4.66
CA THR A 395 -46.87 75.80 -5.97
C THR A 395 -45.73 76.81 -5.87
N THR A 396 -45.16 77.01 -4.68
CA THR A 396 -44.15 78.04 -4.40
C THR A 396 -42.95 77.89 -5.33
N ASN A 397 -42.68 78.93 -6.13
CA ASN A 397 -41.59 79.00 -7.11
C ASN A 397 -41.64 77.92 -8.22
N ALA A 398 -42.71 77.14 -8.31
CA ALA A 398 -42.86 76.10 -9.33
C ALA A 398 -43.30 76.74 -10.66
N VAL A 399 -42.57 76.44 -11.73
CA VAL A 399 -42.96 76.83 -13.09
C VAL A 399 -43.72 75.66 -13.71
N ASN A 400 -44.98 75.88 -14.03
CA ASN A 400 -45.81 74.89 -14.70
C ASN A 400 -45.31 74.62 -16.13
N ASN A 401 -45.48 73.38 -16.59
CA ASN A 401 -45.09 72.92 -17.92
C ASN A 401 -43.59 73.14 -18.20
N ALA A 402 -42.76 72.78 -17.22
CA ALA A 402 -41.31 72.94 -17.30
C ALA A 402 -40.58 71.73 -16.69
N PRO A 403 -39.38 71.39 -17.22
CA PRO A 403 -38.56 70.32 -16.67
C PRO A 403 -38.07 70.66 -15.26
N CYS A 404 -37.81 69.63 -14.46
CA CYS A 404 -37.23 69.76 -13.13
C CYS A 404 -36.23 68.63 -12.84
N GLY A 405 -35.30 68.87 -11.91
CA GLY A 405 -34.52 67.82 -11.27
C GLY A 405 -35.27 67.30 -10.06
N VAL A 406 -35.35 65.98 -9.92
CA VAL A 406 -36.03 65.29 -8.83
C VAL A 406 -35.01 64.44 -8.08
N ARG A 407 -34.87 64.67 -6.77
CA ARG A 407 -34.30 63.69 -5.85
C ARG A 407 -35.44 63.11 -5.02
N ALA A 408 -35.57 61.79 -5.04
CA ALA A 408 -36.65 61.09 -4.36
C ALA A 408 -36.11 59.90 -3.57
N ALA A 409 -36.62 59.72 -2.35
CA ALA A 409 -36.43 58.52 -1.54
C ALA A 409 -37.81 57.91 -1.25
N LEU A 410 -38.16 56.86 -1.99
CA LEU A 410 -39.51 56.28 -2.02
C LEU A 410 -39.47 54.79 -1.68
N LYS A 411 -40.52 54.33 -1.02
CA LYS A 411 -40.86 52.91 -0.89
C LYS A 411 -41.92 52.56 -1.92
N LEU A 412 -41.65 51.56 -2.74
CA LEU A 412 -42.53 51.06 -3.78
C LEU A 412 -43.02 49.67 -3.36
N THR A 413 -44.32 49.47 -3.23
CA THR A 413 -44.94 48.15 -2.97
C THR A 413 -45.78 47.76 -4.18
N PHE A 414 -45.48 46.63 -4.82
CA PHE A 414 -46.10 46.22 -6.08
C PHE A 414 -47.38 45.42 -5.85
N SER A 415 -48.42 45.67 -6.66
CA SER A 415 -49.76 45.07 -6.50
C SER A 415 -50.47 44.64 -7.78
#